data_AF-A0A976XJP2-F1
#
_entry.id   AF-A0A976XJP2-F1
#
_cell.length_a   1.000
_cell.length_b   1.000
_cell.length_c   1.000
_cell.angle_alpha   90.00
_cell.angle_beta   90.00
_cell.angle_gamma   90.00
#
_symmetry.space_group_name_H-M   'P 1'
#
loop_
_entity.id
_entity.type
_entity.pdbx_description
1 polymer ?
#
loop_
_entity_poly.entity_id
_entity_poly.type
_entity_poly.pdbx_seq_one_letter_code
_entity_poly.pdbx_strand_id
1 'polypeptide(L)'
;MYRLYNIINSSILLIPKPNLNTLIKAGNRNFTTNNLINISFIQYDEEINVSVPVGISILEAAHRNNIEIEGACDGCMACSTCHVILDENVYNALPEPTEAEMDMLDLAPCLTPTSRLGCQVILNEKHDGIRIKLPRMTRNFYVDGYTPSHH
;
A
#
# COMPACT_ATOMS: atom_id res chain seq x y z
N MET A 1 50.47 -26.65 -15.48
CA MET A 1 50.41 -25.20 -15.80
C MET A 1 50.11 -25.05 -17.28
N TYR A 2 48.84 -25.02 -17.67
CA TYR A 2 48.42 -24.88 -19.08
C TYR A 2 47.34 -23.80 -19.11
N ARG A 3 47.58 -22.68 -19.84
CA ARG A 3 47.16 -22.39 -21.23
C ARG A 3 45.62 -22.35 -21.36
N LEU A 4 44.95 -21.51 -22.15
CA LEU A 4 45.19 -20.34 -22.99
C LEU A 4 43.81 -20.07 -23.67
N TYR A 5 43.52 -18.80 -24.00
CA TYR A 5 42.71 -18.31 -25.14
C TYR A 5 41.19 -18.52 -25.30
N ASN A 6 40.57 -17.41 -25.74
CA ASN A 6 39.50 -17.21 -26.75
C ASN A 6 38.02 -16.97 -26.33
N ILE A 7 37.61 -15.71 -26.51
CA ILE A 7 36.51 -15.16 -27.35
C ILE A 7 35.37 -16.13 -27.69
N ILE A 8 34.11 -15.81 -27.30
CA ILE A 8 32.92 -15.65 -28.19
C ILE A 8 31.60 -15.41 -27.42
N ASN A 9 30.73 -14.60 -28.05
CA ASN A 9 29.26 -14.67 -28.13
C ASN A 9 28.34 -14.18 -27.01
N SER A 10 27.57 -13.15 -27.39
CA SER A 10 26.16 -12.90 -27.11
C SER A 10 25.41 -14.03 -26.41
N SER A 11 24.98 -13.78 -25.19
CA SER A 11 23.78 -14.39 -24.62
C SER A 11 23.31 -13.48 -23.50
N ILE A 12 22.19 -12.81 -23.74
CA ILE A 12 21.30 -12.28 -22.72
C ILE A 12 21.20 -13.36 -21.63
N LEU A 13 21.82 -13.11 -20.47
CA LEU A 13 21.56 -13.88 -19.28
C LEU A 13 20.11 -13.60 -18.91
N LEU A 14 19.23 -14.45 -19.44
CA LEU A 14 17.93 -14.71 -18.85
C LEU A 14 18.21 -15.10 -17.41
N ILE A 15 18.14 -14.12 -16.50
CA ILE A 15 18.03 -14.40 -15.08
C ILE A 15 16.79 -15.29 -14.96
N PRO A 16 16.93 -16.56 -14.53
CA PRO A 16 15.77 -17.42 -14.40
C PRO A 16 14.81 -16.74 -13.43
N LYS A 17 13.57 -16.46 -13.88
CA LYS A 17 12.50 -16.03 -12.98
C LYS A 17 12.46 -17.04 -11.82
N PRO A 18 12.62 -16.61 -10.56
CA PRO A 18 12.69 -17.53 -9.44
C PRO A 18 11.44 -18.41 -9.42
N ASN A 19 11.65 -19.71 -9.20
CA ASN A 19 10.61 -20.73 -9.21
C ASN A 19 9.51 -20.33 -8.22
N LEU A 20 8.29 -20.38 -8.75
CA LEU A 20 7.11 -19.63 -8.38
C LEU A 20 6.28 -20.46 -7.38
N ASN A 21 6.31 -20.09 -6.09
CA ASN A 21 5.35 -20.40 -5.01
C ASN A 21 6.03 -20.27 -3.62
N THR A 22 6.40 -19.05 -3.21
CA THR A 22 6.78 -18.83 -1.80
C THR A 22 5.53 -18.42 -1.03
N LEU A 23 5.31 -19.03 0.14
CA LEU A 23 4.26 -18.61 1.07
C LEU A 23 4.80 -17.45 1.90
N ILE A 24 4.27 -16.26 1.69
CA ILE A 24 4.52 -15.12 2.57
C ILE A 24 3.55 -15.24 3.74
N LYS A 25 4.11 -15.36 4.95
CA LYS A 25 3.34 -15.29 6.20
C LYS A 25 3.27 -13.86 6.67
N ALA A 26 2.07 -13.34 6.86
CA ALA A 26 1.83 -12.09 7.56
C ALA A 26 0.63 -12.29 8.50
N GLY A 27 0.89 -12.33 9.81
CA GLY A 27 -0.08 -12.75 10.83
C GLY A 27 -0.54 -14.21 10.64
N ASN A 28 -1.84 -14.45 10.76
CA ASN A 28 -2.48 -15.77 10.57
C ASN A 28 -2.86 -16.08 9.10
N ARG A 29 -2.42 -15.28 8.13
CA ARG A 29 -2.79 -15.42 6.71
C ARG A 29 -1.59 -15.88 5.88
N ASN A 30 -1.82 -16.86 5.00
CA ASN A 30 -0.83 -17.37 4.05
C ASN A 30 -1.10 -16.75 2.67
N PHE A 31 -0.13 -16.02 2.10
CA PHE A 31 -0.22 -15.48 0.75
C PHE A 31 0.75 -16.21 -0.16
N THR A 32 0.34 -16.53 -1.39
CA THR A 32 1.27 -17.03 -2.43
C THR A 32 1.94 -15.84 -3.12
N THR A 33 3.24 -15.95 -3.44
CA THR A 33 4.00 -14.93 -4.21
C THR A 33 3.42 -14.58 -5.57
N ASN A 34 2.45 -15.35 -6.07
CA ASN A 34 1.96 -15.24 -7.45
C ASN A 34 0.96 -14.10 -7.62
N ASN A 35 0.65 -13.38 -6.55
CA ASN A 35 -0.35 -12.32 -6.55
C ASN A 35 0.15 -11.08 -5.78
N LEU A 36 1.39 -10.67 -6.09
CA LEU A 36 1.92 -9.38 -5.69
C LEU A 36 1.59 -8.35 -6.76
N ILE A 37 1.20 -7.15 -6.34
CA ILE A 37 1.04 -5.96 -7.18
C ILE A 37 2.02 -4.88 -6.71
N ASN A 38 2.42 -3.99 -7.60
CA ASN A 38 3.26 -2.85 -7.27
C ASN A 38 2.38 -1.62 -7.12
N ILE A 39 2.55 -0.89 -6.02
CA ILE A 39 1.83 0.36 -5.77
C ILE A 39 2.81 1.43 -5.31
N SER A 40 2.46 2.68 -5.55
CA SER A 40 3.25 3.84 -5.12
C SER A 40 2.52 4.62 -4.03
N PHE A 41 3.19 4.88 -2.91
CA PHE A 41 2.76 5.86 -1.92
C PHE A 41 3.42 7.21 -2.21
N ILE A 42 2.64 8.28 -2.24
CA ILE A 42 3.15 9.65 -2.36
C ILE A 42 3.05 10.31 -1.00
N GLN A 43 4.20 10.52 -0.35
CA GLN A 43 4.32 11.13 0.97
C GLN A 43 5.32 12.28 0.90
N TYR A 44 4.91 13.47 1.37
CA TYR A 44 5.77 14.68 1.32
C TYR A 44 6.40 14.98 -0.06
N ASP A 45 5.66 14.68 -1.14
CA ASP A 45 6.10 14.79 -2.54
C ASP A 45 7.22 13.81 -2.94
N GLU A 46 7.54 12.84 -2.09
CA GLU A 46 8.37 11.67 -2.40
C GLU A 46 7.49 10.47 -2.79
N GLU A 47 7.95 9.69 -3.76
CA GLU A 47 7.26 8.49 -4.24
C GLU A 47 7.98 7.23 -3.73
N ILE A 48 7.26 6.42 -2.95
CA ILE A 48 7.76 5.19 -2.35
C ILE A 48 7.04 4.01 -3.01
N ASN A 49 7.78 3.23 -3.80
CA ASN A 49 7.27 2.05 -4.49
C ASN A 49 7.35 0.83 -3.59
N VAL A 50 6.26 0.07 -3.47
CA VAL A 50 6.20 -1.14 -2.67
C VAL A 50 5.50 -2.27 -3.43
N SER A 51 5.93 -3.50 -3.16
CA SER A 51 5.30 -4.70 -3.71
C SER A 51 4.49 -5.39 -2.61
N VAL A 52 3.19 -5.56 -2.83
CA VAL A 52 2.25 -6.02 -1.80
C VAL A 52 1.32 -7.11 -2.31
N PRO A 53 0.91 -8.07 -1.46
CA PRO A 53 -0.04 -9.09 -1.86
C PRO A 53 -1.42 -8.49 -2.09
N VAL A 54 -2.16 -9.01 -3.07
CA VAL A 54 -3.58 -8.71 -3.22
C VAL A 54 -4.38 -9.21 -2.01
N GLY A 55 -5.54 -8.59 -1.78
CA GLY A 55 -6.46 -8.96 -0.71
C GLY A 55 -6.17 -8.33 0.65
N ILE A 56 -5.18 -7.45 0.74
CA ILE A 56 -4.95 -6.60 1.92
C ILE A 56 -5.48 -5.19 1.68
N SER A 57 -5.74 -4.45 2.75
CA SER A 57 -6.15 -3.04 2.65
C SER A 57 -4.96 -2.13 2.32
N ILE A 58 -5.23 -0.91 1.84
CA ILE A 58 -4.19 0.12 1.65
C ILE A 58 -3.48 0.42 2.99
N LEU A 59 -4.22 0.48 4.10
CA LEU A 59 -3.64 0.67 5.44
C LEU A 59 -2.65 -0.46 5.79
N GLU A 60 -3.06 -1.71 5.61
CA GLU A 60 -2.20 -2.86 5.90
C GLU A 60 -0.97 -2.90 4.97
N ALA A 61 -1.14 -2.53 3.69
CA ALA A 61 -0.04 -2.39 2.74
C ALA A 61 0.98 -1.34 3.18
N ALA A 62 0.52 -0.20 3.67
CA ALA A 62 1.36 0.89 4.15
C ALA A 62 2.14 0.48 5.41
N HIS A 63 1.45 -0.06 6.43
CA HIS A 63 2.08 -0.49 7.69
C HIS A 63 3.15 -1.55 7.48
N ARG A 64 2.89 -2.56 6.64
CA ARG A 64 3.86 -3.63 6.32
C ARG A 64 5.13 -3.11 5.64
N ASN A 65 5.08 -1.96 4.99
CA ASN A 65 6.20 -1.35 4.28
C ASN A 65 6.76 -0.12 5.01
N ASN A 66 6.41 0.08 6.28
CA ASN A 66 6.86 1.23 7.10
C ASN A 66 6.54 2.58 6.46
N ILE A 67 5.43 2.67 5.73
CA ILE A 67 4.89 3.93 5.24
C ILE A 67 4.19 4.61 6.41
N GLU A 68 4.48 5.89 6.63
CA GLU A 68 3.95 6.65 7.75
C GLU A 68 2.51 7.08 7.45
N ILE A 69 1.60 6.15 7.70
CA ILE A 69 0.17 6.39 7.78
C ILE A 69 -0.32 5.91 9.13
N GLU A 70 -1.09 6.74 9.80
CA GLU A 70 -1.74 6.30 11.03
C GLU A 70 -2.83 5.27 10.75
N GLY A 71 -3.36 4.68 11.81
CA GLY A 71 -4.48 3.76 11.76
C GLY A 71 -5.01 3.53 13.17
N ALA A 72 -5.45 4.60 13.84
CA ALA A 72 -5.66 4.61 15.29
C ALA A 72 -6.71 3.60 15.80
N CYS A 73 -7.62 3.16 14.92
CA CYS A 73 -8.63 2.14 15.23
C CYS A 73 -8.31 0.76 14.63
N ASP A 74 -7.10 0.55 14.13
CA ASP A 74 -6.64 -0.69 13.48
C ASP A 74 -7.57 -1.16 12.33
N GLY A 75 -8.13 -0.19 11.60
CA GLY A 75 -8.97 -0.45 10.44
C GLY A 75 -10.43 -0.82 10.74
N CYS A 76 -10.90 -0.63 11.97
CA CYS A 76 -12.28 -0.94 12.37
C CYS A 76 -13.33 0.13 11.98
N MET A 77 -13.02 1.03 11.03
CA MET A 77 -13.90 2.13 10.59
C MET A 77 -14.41 3.00 11.76
N ALA A 78 -13.54 3.30 12.74
CA ALA A 78 -13.88 4.12 13.91
C ALA A 78 -13.03 5.39 14.03
N CYS A 79 -12.24 5.70 13.00
CA CYS A 79 -11.42 6.92 12.91
C CYS A 79 -11.15 7.26 11.44
N SER A 80 -10.60 8.44 11.19
CA SER A 80 -10.19 8.91 9.85
C SER A 80 -8.68 9.06 9.66
N THR A 81 -7.87 8.51 10.57
CA THR A 81 -6.40 8.69 10.53
C THR A 81 -5.72 7.87 9.43
N CYS A 82 -6.42 6.91 8.82
CA CYS A 82 -5.96 6.14 7.67
C CYS A 82 -6.40 6.75 6.32
N HIS A 83 -6.77 8.03 6.32
CA HIS A 83 -7.22 8.75 5.14
C HIS A 83 -6.16 8.73 4.03
N VAL A 84 -6.60 8.38 2.82
CA VAL A 84 -5.80 8.41 1.60
C VAL A 84 -6.55 9.15 0.50
N ILE A 85 -5.79 9.70 -0.45
CA ILE A 85 -6.30 10.36 -1.65
C ILE A 85 -5.90 9.51 -2.85
N LEU A 86 -6.89 9.08 -3.63
CA LEU A 86 -6.69 8.22 -4.79
C LEU A 86 -6.73 9.04 -6.09
N ASP A 87 -6.06 8.53 -7.12
CA ASP A 87 -6.25 9.04 -8.48
C ASP A 87 -7.70 8.81 -8.94
N GLU A 88 -8.26 9.74 -9.73
CA GLU A 88 -9.65 9.69 -10.18
C GLU A 88 -10.00 8.36 -10.88
N ASN A 89 -9.11 7.85 -11.72
CA ASN A 89 -9.32 6.59 -12.42
C ASN A 89 -9.45 5.40 -11.47
N VAL A 90 -8.69 5.39 -10.37
CA VAL A 90 -8.73 4.35 -9.35
C VAL A 90 -10.00 4.51 -8.51
N TYR A 91 -10.29 5.74 -8.08
CA TYR A 91 -11.48 6.07 -7.30
C TYR A 91 -12.76 5.62 -8.04
N ASN A 92 -12.90 5.97 -9.33
CA ASN A 92 -14.06 5.65 -10.14
C ASN A 92 -14.23 4.13 -10.40
N ALA A 93 -13.18 3.34 -10.21
CA ALA A 93 -13.23 1.89 -10.34
C ALA A 93 -13.64 1.18 -9.03
N LEU A 94 -13.65 1.91 -7.90
CA LEU A 94 -14.07 1.40 -6.60
C LEU A 94 -15.59 1.55 -6.41
N PRO A 95 -16.20 0.72 -5.55
CA PRO A 95 -17.51 1.03 -5.02
C PRO A 95 -17.48 2.36 -4.29
N GLU A 96 -18.58 3.11 -4.38
CA GLU A 96 -18.79 4.32 -3.60
C GLU A 96 -18.59 4.04 -2.09
N PRO A 97 -18.04 5.00 -1.34
CA PRO A 97 -17.94 4.88 0.11
C PRO A 97 -19.33 4.71 0.74
N THR A 98 -19.39 3.97 1.84
CA THR A 98 -20.64 3.84 2.61
C THR A 98 -20.93 5.12 3.39
N GLU A 99 -22.18 5.34 3.79
CA GLU A 99 -22.54 6.48 4.65
C GLU A 99 -21.68 6.53 5.93
N ALA A 100 -21.42 5.38 6.57
CA ALA A 100 -20.58 5.31 7.75
C ALA A 100 -19.10 5.65 7.45
N GLU A 101 -18.59 5.29 6.27
CA GLU A 101 -17.26 5.71 5.83
C GLU A 101 -17.22 7.23 5.61
N MET A 102 -18.26 7.79 4.99
CA MET A 102 -18.39 9.24 4.76
C MET A 102 -18.47 10.04 6.06
N ASP A 103 -19.25 9.58 7.03
CA ASP A 103 -19.33 10.20 8.37
C ASP A 103 -17.94 10.31 9.03
N MET A 104 -17.08 9.31 8.82
CA MET A 104 -15.71 9.35 9.31
C MET A 104 -14.82 10.25 8.46
N LEU A 105 -14.95 10.21 7.13
CA LEU A 105 -14.20 11.07 6.21
C LEU A 105 -14.47 12.56 6.45
N ASP A 106 -15.66 12.95 6.89
CA ASP A 106 -15.99 14.34 7.25
C ASP A 106 -15.14 14.88 8.41
N LEU A 107 -14.57 13.99 9.23
CA LEU A 107 -13.65 14.34 10.31
C LEU A 107 -12.19 14.46 9.82
N ALA A 108 -11.90 14.03 8.59
CA ALA A 108 -10.55 14.00 8.04
C ALA A 108 -10.06 15.41 7.64
N PRO A 109 -8.83 15.80 8.01
CA PRO A 109 -8.23 17.02 7.49
C PRO A 109 -7.97 16.90 5.98
N CYS A 110 -8.05 18.02 5.26
CA CYS A 110 -7.71 18.08 3.82
C CYS A 110 -8.50 17.08 2.95
N LEU A 111 -9.78 16.84 3.27
CA LEU A 111 -10.67 15.98 2.50
C LEU A 111 -10.78 16.45 1.03
N THR A 112 -10.79 15.50 0.11
CA THR A 112 -10.92 15.71 -1.35
C THR A 112 -12.03 14.81 -1.93
N PRO A 113 -12.52 15.08 -3.16
CA PRO A 113 -13.54 14.23 -3.80
C PRO A 113 -13.11 12.77 -4.01
N THR A 114 -11.80 12.50 -4.11
CA THR A 114 -11.25 11.14 -4.30
C THR A 114 -10.67 10.55 -3.01
N SER A 115 -11.07 11.09 -1.87
CA SER A 115 -10.64 10.62 -0.56
C SER A 115 -11.35 9.34 -0.16
N ARG A 116 -10.61 8.42 0.47
CA ARG A 116 -11.12 7.16 1.02
C ARG A 116 -10.47 6.86 2.35
N LEU A 117 -11.11 6.01 3.16
CA LEU A 117 -10.43 5.39 4.30
C LEU A 117 -9.58 4.23 3.78
N GLY A 118 -8.26 4.33 3.90
CA GLY A 118 -7.32 3.32 3.38
C GLY A 118 -7.55 1.92 3.97
N CYS A 119 -8.17 1.81 5.14
CA CYS A 119 -8.55 0.52 5.72
C CYS A 119 -9.73 -0.16 5.02
N GLN A 120 -10.59 0.59 4.31
CA GLN A 120 -11.78 0.07 3.64
C GLN A 120 -11.52 -0.30 2.17
N VAL A 121 -10.39 0.14 1.60
CA VAL A 121 -10.03 -0.15 0.21
C VAL A 121 -9.14 -1.39 0.16
N ILE A 122 -9.69 -2.49 -0.38
CA ILE A 122 -8.98 -3.76 -0.56
C ILE A 122 -8.29 -3.80 -1.93
N LEU A 123 -6.99 -4.06 -1.91
CA LEU A 123 -6.16 -4.17 -3.10
C LEU A 123 -6.45 -5.48 -3.86
N ASN A 124 -6.37 -5.41 -5.19
CA ASN A 124 -6.65 -6.52 -6.11
C ASN A 124 -5.77 -6.36 -7.35
N GLU A 125 -5.79 -7.32 -8.26
CA GLU A 125 -4.90 -7.35 -9.43
C GLU A 125 -5.05 -6.12 -10.35
N LYS A 126 -6.22 -5.46 -10.36
CA LYS A 126 -6.45 -4.24 -11.16
C LYS A 126 -5.77 -3.00 -10.58
N HIS A 127 -5.28 -3.09 -9.35
CA HIS A 127 -4.57 -2.02 -8.67
C HIS A 127 -3.05 -2.07 -8.90
N ASP A 128 -2.56 -2.91 -9.82
CA ASP A 128 -1.15 -2.89 -10.18
C ASP A 128 -0.78 -1.57 -10.88
N GLY A 129 0.24 -0.89 -10.33
CA GLY A 129 0.73 0.40 -10.79
C GLY A 129 -0.03 1.63 -10.27
N ILE A 130 -0.95 1.49 -9.29
CA ILE A 130 -1.68 2.65 -8.76
C ILE A 130 -0.79 3.56 -7.91
N ARG A 131 -1.18 4.83 -7.83
CA ARG A 131 -0.58 5.83 -6.93
C ARG A 131 -1.58 6.21 -5.86
N ILE A 132 -1.08 6.30 -4.64
CA ILE A 132 -1.87 6.54 -3.44
C ILE A 132 -1.21 7.69 -2.71
N LYS A 133 -1.90 8.82 -2.62
CA LYS A 133 -1.36 10.01 -1.96
C LYS A 133 -1.77 10.03 -0.50
N LEU A 134 -0.81 10.29 0.38
CA LEU A 134 -1.07 10.53 1.80
C LEU A 134 -1.29 12.04 2.03
N PRO A 135 -2.33 12.43 2.77
CA PRO A 135 -2.50 13.82 3.20
C PRO A 135 -1.32 14.24 4.10
N ARG A 136 -0.92 15.51 4.03
CA ARG A 136 0.25 16.02 4.79
C ARG A 136 0.03 16.04 6.31
N MET A 137 -1.21 15.90 6.76
CA MET A 137 -1.57 15.93 8.16
C MET A 137 -2.73 14.95 8.38
N THR A 138 -2.63 14.10 9.39
CA THR A 138 -3.72 13.30 9.92
C THR A 138 -4.08 13.86 11.30
N ARG A 139 -5.37 14.03 11.58
CA ARG A 139 -5.81 14.52 12.89
C ARG A 139 -6.06 13.33 13.78
N ASN A 140 -5.15 13.11 14.71
CA ASN A 140 -5.43 12.28 15.85
C ASN A 140 -5.58 13.19 17.08
N PHE A 141 -6.64 13.00 17.87
CA PHE A 141 -6.82 13.73 19.12
C PHE A 141 -5.89 13.14 20.18
N TYR A 142 -4.57 13.31 20.02
CA TYR A 142 -3.64 13.02 21.10
C TYR A 142 -3.70 14.17 22.10
N VAL A 143 -4.10 13.85 23.33
CA VAL A 143 -4.25 14.85 24.40
C VAL A 143 -2.88 15.39 24.84
N ASP A 144 -1.76 14.71 24.53
CA ASP A 144 -0.43 15.06 25.06
C ASP A 144 0.74 14.90 24.07
N GLY A 145 0.50 14.90 22.74
CA GLY A 145 1.58 14.85 21.73
C GLY A 145 2.35 13.53 21.62
N TYR A 146 1.80 12.43 22.15
CA TYR A 146 2.36 11.08 22.04
C TYR A 146 1.93 10.42 20.73
N THR A 147 2.89 9.96 19.92
CA THR A 147 2.64 9.13 18.73
C THR A 147 2.84 7.65 19.10
N PRO A 148 1.78 6.84 19.26
CA PRO A 148 1.88 5.41 19.52
C PRO A 148 2.50 4.70 18.32
N SER A 149 3.38 3.74 18.61
CA SER A 149 3.85 2.76 17.62
C SER A 149 2.69 1.89 17.14
N HIS A 150 2.62 1.62 15.84
CA HIS A 150 1.65 0.68 15.28
C HIS A 150 1.90 -0.73 15.86
N HIS A 151 0.83 -1.39 16.32
CA HIS A 151 0.88 -2.71 16.96
C HIS A 151 0.80 -3.87 15.97
#